data_AF-A0A1G5CIN1-F1
#
_entry.id   AF-A0A1G5CIN1-F1
#
_cell.length_a   1.000
_cell.length_b   1.000
_cell.length_c   1.000
_cell.angle_alpha   90.00
_cell.angle_beta   90.00
_cell.angle_gamma   90.00
#
_symmetry.space_group_name_H-M   'P 1'
#
loop_
_entity.id
_entity.type
_entity.pdbx_description
1 polymer ?
#
loop_
_entity_poly.entity_id
_entity_poly.type
_entity_poly.pdbx_seq_one_letter_code
_entity_poly.pdbx_strand_id
1 'polypeptide(L)'
;MIGPRRIHLPVPPKTPQIPCPTGLKQRQYSTMKSTHTLHVQNATAMEETRDDSVDLVVTSPPYPMIAMWDEALSKADPAIATALEMGRGMEAFEAMHGILDKVWDELARVVRRGGFVAINMGDATRTIGGEFAIYPNHSRITMAMLKRGFTPLPEILWRKVSTAPNKFMGSGMLPAGAYVTQEHEYILLFRKGGKRVFKNGPEKELRKASAMFWEERNRWYSDTWSDVSGVRQEIGDKALRQRSAAYPLELPLRLILMYSAMGDTVLDPFSGTGTTMQAALATGRHSVSYEIDSGFSPLFDQRAKGAPALSRLIAHSRYEDHVRFVKERLAAGKTIKHTHGAWGLPVVTAQEKEMTLTVAVSVAKDGTGFCAEHAPYVPGQDAPKPTPLTETDDAPKKTKASQMALFT
;
A
#
# COMPACT_ATOMS: atom_id res chain seq x y z
N MET A 1 -34.21 6.96 23.23
CA MET A 1 -33.88 5.60 23.69
C MET A 1 -34.37 4.58 22.67
N ILE A 2 -33.48 4.14 21.78
CA ILE A 2 -33.66 2.96 20.93
C ILE A 2 -32.29 2.29 20.93
N GLY A 3 -32.16 1.13 21.59
CA GLY A 3 -30.90 0.41 21.74
C GLY A 3 -30.41 -0.21 20.43
N PRO A 4 -29.11 -0.52 20.31
CA PRO A 4 -28.56 -1.13 19.12
C PRO A 4 -29.05 -2.58 18.99
N ARG A 5 -29.73 -2.89 17.88
CA ARG A 5 -30.08 -4.26 17.50
C ARG A 5 -28.79 -5.03 17.20
N ARG A 6 -28.56 -6.13 17.92
CA ARG A 6 -27.54 -7.12 17.57
C ARG A 6 -27.91 -7.76 16.23
N ILE A 7 -27.08 -7.57 15.22
CA ILE A 7 -27.16 -8.32 13.96
C ILE A 7 -26.53 -9.69 14.23
N HIS A 8 -27.34 -10.73 14.26
CA HIS A 8 -26.88 -12.11 14.18
C HIS A 8 -26.39 -12.34 12.74
N LEU A 9 -25.10 -12.64 12.56
CA LEU A 9 -24.59 -13.14 11.29
C LEU A 9 -25.05 -14.61 11.15
N PRO A 10 -25.84 -14.97 10.13
CA PRO A 10 -26.15 -16.36 9.88
C PRO A 10 -24.89 -17.11 9.41
N VAL A 11 -24.74 -18.34 9.91
CA VAL A 11 -23.79 -19.33 9.39
C VAL A 11 -24.00 -19.45 7.87
N PRO A 12 -22.95 -19.39 7.03
CA PRO A 12 -23.11 -19.43 5.59
C PRO A 12 -23.75 -20.76 5.18
N PRO A 13 -24.82 -20.76 4.37
CA PRO A 13 -25.31 -21.99 3.76
C PRO A 13 -24.21 -22.54 2.84
N LYS A 14 -24.05 -23.87 2.81
CA LYS A 14 -23.16 -24.57 1.89
C LYS A 14 -23.39 -24.04 0.46
N THR A 15 -22.41 -23.31 -0.06
CA THR A 15 -22.43 -22.77 -1.41
C THR A 15 -22.51 -23.94 -2.41
N PRO A 16 -23.45 -23.96 -3.36
CA PRO A 16 -23.36 -24.91 -4.46
C PRO A 16 -22.08 -24.61 -5.24
N GLN A 17 -21.16 -25.58 -5.26
CA GLN A 17 -19.95 -25.53 -6.08
C GLN A 17 -20.38 -25.40 -7.55
N ILE A 18 -20.05 -24.28 -8.19
CA ILE A 18 -20.11 -24.19 -9.64
C ILE A 18 -19.08 -25.19 -10.17
N PRO A 19 -19.47 -26.17 -11.02
CA PRO A 19 -18.54 -27.19 -11.46
C PRO A 19 -17.37 -26.57 -12.22
N CYS A 20 -16.16 -26.93 -11.78
CA CYS A 20 -14.91 -26.61 -12.47
C CYS A 20 -14.97 -27.18 -13.90
N PRO A 21 -14.76 -26.37 -14.96
CA PRO A 21 -14.67 -26.90 -16.31
C PRO A 21 -13.48 -27.86 -16.43
N THR A 22 -13.77 -29.15 -16.51
CA THR A 22 -12.80 -30.22 -16.78
C THR A 22 -12.39 -30.16 -18.25
N GLY A 23 -11.48 -29.24 -18.58
CA GLY A 23 -11.03 -29.07 -19.96
C GLY A 23 -10.05 -27.93 -20.21
N LEU A 24 -9.34 -27.46 -19.19
CA LEU A 24 -8.31 -26.45 -19.40
C LEU A 24 -7.14 -27.08 -20.16
N LYS A 25 -7.11 -26.86 -21.48
CA LYS A 25 -5.88 -26.99 -22.27
C LYS A 25 -4.83 -26.13 -21.55
N GLN A 26 -3.85 -26.78 -20.93
CA GLN A 26 -2.64 -26.13 -20.40
C GLN A 26 -2.00 -25.36 -21.56
N ARG A 27 -2.36 -24.09 -21.73
CA ARG A 27 -1.49 -23.17 -22.45
C ARG A 27 -0.21 -23.12 -21.63
N GLN A 28 0.92 -23.48 -22.24
CA GLN A 28 2.26 -23.22 -21.71
C GLN A 28 2.38 -21.72 -21.46
N TYR A 29 1.95 -21.25 -20.30
CA TYR A 29 2.34 -19.94 -19.82
C TYR A 29 3.71 -20.12 -19.21
N SER A 30 4.73 -19.56 -19.87
CA SER A 30 6.08 -19.52 -19.35
C SER A 30 6.05 -18.97 -17.93
N THR A 31 6.64 -19.70 -16.99
CA THR A 31 6.84 -19.20 -15.63
C THR A 31 7.53 -17.84 -15.69
N MET A 32 6.92 -16.82 -15.08
CA MET A 32 7.53 -15.50 -14.99
C MET A 32 8.46 -15.45 -13.78
N LYS A 33 9.55 -14.71 -13.88
CA LYS A 33 10.47 -14.48 -12.77
C LYS A 33 10.43 -13.03 -12.35
N SER A 34 10.50 -12.77 -11.05
CA SER A 34 10.71 -11.44 -10.50
C SER A 34 11.91 -11.43 -9.55
N THR A 35 12.54 -10.28 -9.44
CA THR A 35 13.72 -10.06 -8.59
C THR A 35 13.40 -8.96 -7.59
N HIS A 36 13.91 -9.13 -6.37
CA HIS A 36 13.59 -8.28 -5.23
C HIS A 36 14.88 -7.95 -4.49
N THR A 37 15.35 -6.71 -4.58
CA THR A 37 16.62 -6.30 -3.98
C THR A 37 16.40 -5.35 -2.82
N LEU A 38 17.11 -5.59 -1.72
CA LEU A 38 17.21 -4.68 -0.57
C LEU A 38 18.62 -4.07 -0.53
N HIS A 39 18.67 -2.75 -0.54
CA HIS A 39 19.87 -1.96 -0.28
C HIS A 39 19.78 -1.38 1.13
N VAL A 40 20.67 -1.82 2.03
CA VAL A 40 20.71 -1.32 3.41
C VAL A 40 21.54 -0.04 3.45
N GLN A 41 20.99 1.05 2.92
CA GLN A 41 21.69 2.32 2.75
C GLN A 41 20.71 3.49 2.62
N ASN A 42 21.27 4.70 2.59
CA ASN A 42 20.50 5.92 2.43
C ASN A 42 20.04 6.13 0.97
N ALA A 43 18.74 6.36 0.78
CA ALA A 43 18.11 6.62 -0.51
C ALA A 43 18.46 7.98 -1.15
N THR A 44 19.21 8.87 -0.48
CA THR A 44 19.67 10.12 -1.09
C THR A 44 20.75 9.90 -2.17
N ALA A 45 21.29 8.68 -2.28
CA ALA A 45 22.16 8.24 -3.36
C ALA A 45 21.85 6.77 -3.70
N MET A 46 21.25 6.53 -4.87
CA MET A 46 20.80 5.23 -5.37
C MET A 46 21.70 4.76 -6.53
N GLU A 47 23.02 4.72 -6.32
CA GLU A 47 24.02 4.40 -7.36
C GLU A 47 23.79 3.01 -8.00
N GLU A 48 23.24 2.08 -7.23
CA GLU A 48 22.90 0.72 -7.63
C GLU A 48 21.64 0.64 -8.50
N THR A 49 20.83 1.71 -8.51
CA THR A 49 19.64 1.82 -9.35
C THR A 49 19.96 2.64 -10.60
N ARG A 50 19.80 2.00 -11.75
CA ARG A 50 20.08 2.61 -13.04
C ARG A 50 19.08 3.72 -13.38
N ASP A 51 19.53 4.67 -14.19
CA ASP A 51 18.69 5.71 -14.76
C ASP A 51 17.53 5.11 -15.55
N ASP A 52 16.37 5.75 -15.48
CA ASP A 52 15.16 5.36 -16.21
C ASP A 52 14.79 3.86 -16.13
N SER A 53 15.13 3.17 -15.04
CA SER A 53 14.85 1.72 -14.86
C SER A 53 13.65 1.41 -13.96
N VAL A 54 13.07 2.42 -13.31
CA VAL A 54 11.92 2.25 -12.40
C VAL A 54 10.62 2.64 -13.10
N ASP A 55 9.62 1.77 -13.05
CA ASP A 55 8.30 1.99 -13.65
C ASP A 55 7.33 2.66 -12.68
N LEU A 56 7.40 2.27 -11.39
CA LEU A 56 6.53 2.77 -10.34
C LEU A 56 7.33 2.96 -9.05
N VAL A 57 7.12 4.09 -8.37
CA VAL A 57 7.53 4.27 -6.98
C VAL A 57 6.29 4.17 -6.09
N VAL A 58 6.34 3.38 -5.02
CA VAL A 58 5.33 3.39 -3.96
C VAL A 58 6.06 3.48 -2.63
N THR A 59 5.80 4.55 -1.88
CA THR A 59 6.58 4.81 -0.67
C THR A 59 5.85 5.66 0.36
N SER A 60 6.42 5.73 1.56
CA SER A 60 5.97 6.56 2.68
C SER A 60 7.21 7.11 3.39
N PRO A 61 7.68 8.34 3.07
CA PRO A 61 8.86 8.93 3.69
C PRO A 61 8.70 9.14 5.21
N PRO A 62 9.78 9.44 5.95
CA PRO A 62 9.65 10.04 7.28
C PRO A 62 8.94 11.39 7.16
N TYR A 63 7.85 11.58 7.90
CA TYR A 63 6.98 12.77 7.76
C TYR A 63 7.60 13.97 8.47
N PRO A 64 7.93 15.05 7.77
CA PRO A 64 8.38 16.27 8.42
C PRO A 64 7.39 16.74 9.49
N MET A 65 7.94 17.23 10.60
CA MET A 65 7.24 17.74 11.76
C MET A 65 6.46 16.72 12.60
N ILE A 66 6.42 15.44 12.25
CA ILE A 66 5.95 14.40 13.18
C ILE A 66 7.09 14.03 14.14
N ALA A 67 6.85 14.21 15.44
CA ALA A 67 7.88 14.14 16.48
C ALA A 67 8.70 12.83 16.51
N MET A 68 8.12 11.70 16.09
CA MET A 68 8.83 10.42 16.03
C MET A 68 10.03 10.42 15.06
N TRP A 69 10.06 11.34 14.10
CA TRP A 69 11.12 11.45 13.09
C TRP A 69 12.17 12.51 13.43
N ASP A 70 11.98 13.28 14.49
CA ASP A 70 12.88 14.40 14.84
C ASP A 70 14.32 13.93 15.03
N GLU A 71 14.54 12.83 15.76
CA GLU A 71 15.88 12.29 16.00
C GLU A 71 16.56 11.87 14.69
N ALA A 72 15.85 11.11 13.86
CA ALA A 72 16.39 10.59 12.60
C ALA A 72 16.72 11.73 11.62
N LEU A 73 15.83 12.72 11.49
CA LEU A 73 16.04 13.86 10.60
C LEU A 73 17.10 14.82 11.14
N SER A 74 17.14 15.08 12.44
CA SER A 74 18.17 15.92 13.06
C SER A 74 19.56 15.29 13.03
N LYS A 75 19.65 13.96 13.02
CA LYS A 75 20.92 13.27 12.78
C LYS A 75 21.43 13.49 11.36
N ALA A 76 20.53 13.63 10.39
CA ALA A 76 20.88 13.91 9.00
C ALA A 76 21.21 15.40 8.76
N ASP A 77 20.54 16.31 9.48
CA ASP A 77 20.86 17.74 9.50
C ASP A 77 20.66 18.35 10.91
N PRO A 78 21.75 18.62 11.66
CA PRO A 78 21.68 19.17 13.01
C PRO A 78 20.96 20.53 13.11
N ALA A 79 20.84 21.28 12.01
CA ALA A 79 20.12 22.56 12.01
C ALA A 79 18.63 22.37 12.34
N ILE A 80 18.06 21.19 12.07
CA ILE A 80 16.68 20.85 12.40
C ILE A 80 16.46 20.87 13.91
N ALA A 81 17.34 20.22 14.69
CA ALA A 81 17.26 20.21 16.15
C ALA A 81 17.37 21.63 16.71
N THR A 82 18.33 22.42 16.21
CA THR A 82 18.49 23.82 16.62
C THR A 82 17.26 24.66 16.30
N ALA A 83 16.64 24.50 15.12
CA ALA A 83 15.43 25.22 14.76
C ALA A 83 14.25 24.84 15.66
N LEU A 84 14.06 23.54 15.96
CA LEU A 84 13.01 23.05 16.86
C LEU A 84 13.18 23.60 18.29
N GLU A 85 14.40 23.55 18.84
CA GLU A 85 14.73 24.06 20.18
C GLU A 85 14.48 25.57 20.31
N MET A 86 14.78 26.33 19.25
CA MET A 86 14.56 27.78 19.20
C MET A 86 13.11 28.17 18.87
N GLY A 87 12.19 27.22 18.74
CA GLY A 87 10.80 27.51 18.39
C GLY A 87 10.58 27.95 16.94
N ARG A 88 11.54 27.71 16.03
CA ARG A 88 11.50 28.10 14.61
C ARG A 88 10.92 26.98 13.74
N GLY A 89 9.63 26.70 13.94
CA GLY A 89 8.97 25.52 13.34
C GLY A 89 8.99 25.46 11.81
N MET A 90 8.78 26.58 11.12
CA MET A 90 8.81 26.61 9.65
C MET A 90 10.21 26.39 9.07
N GLU A 91 11.25 26.86 9.78
CA GLU A 91 12.64 26.62 9.40
C GLU A 91 13.00 25.14 9.54
N ALA A 92 12.59 24.50 10.63
CA ALA A 92 12.73 23.05 10.81
C ALA A 92 11.98 22.27 9.71
N PHE A 93 10.74 22.66 9.40
CA PHE A 93 9.92 22.05 8.35
C PHE A 93 10.61 22.08 6.98
N GLU A 94 11.14 23.23 6.56
CA GLU A 94 11.85 23.34 5.28
C GLU A 94 13.18 22.57 5.29
N ALA A 95 13.94 22.59 6.38
CA ALA A 95 15.18 21.82 6.51
C ALA A 95 14.93 20.31 6.41
N MET A 96 13.88 19.80 7.06
CA MET A 96 13.45 18.40 6.93
C MET A 96 13.08 18.04 5.48
N HIS A 97 12.36 18.93 4.78
CA HIS A 97 12.06 18.75 3.37
C HIS A 97 13.30 18.79 2.48
N GLY A 98 14.32 19.58 2.84
CA GLY A 98 15.62 19.63 2.14
C GLY A 98 16.36 18.29 2.14
N ILE A 99 16.17 17.46 3.17
CA ILE A 99 16.69 16.08 3.18
C ILE A 99 15.93 15.23 2.15
N LEU A 100 14.59 15.29 2.15
CA LEU A 100 13.74 14.54 1.23
C LEU A 100 13.94 14.96 -0.23
N ASP A 101 14.25 16.24 -0.47
CA ASP A 101 14.52 16.79 -1.80
C ASP A 101 15.63 16.03 -2.54
N LYS A 102 16.66 15.56 -1.82
CA LYS A 102 17.74 14.72 -2.39
C LYS A 102 17.23 13.37 -2.89
N VAL A 103 16.25 12.78 -2.21
CA VAL A 103 15.60 11.54 -2.67
C VAL A 103 14.72 11.82 -3.88
N TRP A 104 14.03 12.96 -3.92
CA TRP A 104 13.24 13.37 -5.08
C TRP A 104 14.11 13.62 -6.32
N ASP A 105 15.34 14.12 -6.15
CA ASP A 105 16.34 14.21 -7.22
C ASP A 105 16.67 12.82 -7.79
N GLU A 106 16.89 11.84 -6.92
CA GLU A 106 17.11 10.46 -7.34
C GLU A 106 15.90 9.86 -8.05
N LEU A 107 14.67 10.12 -7.58
CA LEU A 107 13.46 9.70 -8.31
C LEU A 107 13.40 10.31 -9.72
N ALA A 108 13.80 11.57 -9.88
CA ALA A 108 13.86 12.22 -11.18
C ALA A 108 14.86 11.56 -12.12
N ARG A 109 15.92 10.94 -11.60
CA ARG A 109 16.91 10.16 -12.36
C ARG A 109 16.42 8.75 -12.70
N VAL A 110 15.95 7.99 -11.70
CA VAL A 110 15.71 6.54 -11.86
C VAL A 110 14.34 6.19 -12.44
N VAL A 111 13.33 7.04 -12.27
CA VAL A 111 11.98 6.76 -12.82
C VAL A 111 11.99 6.98 -14.31
N ARG A 112 11.53 6.01 -15.10
CA ARG A 112 11.44 6.15 -16.56
C ARG A 112 10.44 7.20 -16.99
N ARG A 113 10.58 7.74 -18.20
CA ARG A 113 9.49 8.50 -18.84
C ARG A 113 8.22 7.64 -18.95
N GLY A 114 7.11 8.19 -18.48
CA GLY A 114 5.80 7.52 -18.40
C GLY A 114 5.61 6.65 -17.16
N GLY A 115 6.62 6.54 -16.29
CA GLY A 115 6.50 5.92 -14.98
C GLY A 115 5.76 6.81 -13.98
N PHE A 116 5.33 6.19 -12.89
CA PHE A 116 4.50 6.79 -11.85
C PHE A 116 5.24 6.89 -10.51
N VAL A 117 4.87 7.87 -9.70
CA VAL A 117 5.32 8.01 -8.31
C VAL A 117 4.11 8.17 -7.42
N ALA A 118 3.96 7.29 -6.45
CA ALA A 118 2.92 7.33 -5.42
C ALA A 118 3.56 7.51 -4.04
N ILE A 119 3.24 8.60 -3.36
CA ILE A 119 3.81 8.96 -2.05
C ILE A 119 2.69 9.07 -1.03
N ASN A 120 2.65 8.15 -0.07
CA ASN A 120 1.77 8.26 1.09
C ASN A 120 2.37 9.27 2.08
N MET A 121 1.63 10.31 2.44
CA MET A 121 2.08 11.38 3.32
C MET A 121 0.90 12.01 4.05
N GLY A 122 1.03 12.22 5.36
CA GLY A 122 0.10 13.05 6.14
C GLY A 122 0.66 14.46 6.31
N ASP A 123 -0.23 15.45 6.38
CA ASP A 123 0.14 16.73 6.98
C ASP A 123 0.35 16.56 8.48
N ALA A 124 1.21 17.40 9.06
CA ALA A 124 1.55 17.32 10.47
C ALA A 124 0.96 18.52 11.22
N THR A 125 0.15 18.27 12.24
CA THR A 125 -0.20 19.31 13.22
C THR A 125 0.80 19.29 14.37
N ARG A 126 1.38 20.43 14.71
CA ARG A 126 2.32 20.52 15.83
C ARG A 126 2.32 21.91 16.46
N THR A 127 2.48 21.96 17.77
CA THR A 127 2.73 23.20 18.51
C THR A 127 4.23 23.41 18.67
N ILE A 128 4.74 24.54 18.17
CA ILE A 128 6.14 24.95 18.31
C ILE A 128 6.15 26.41 18.78
N GLY A 129 7.00 26.76 19.75
CA GLY A 129 7.08 28.14 20.25
C GLY A 129 5.77 28.66 20.89
N GLY A 130 4.88 27.76 21.33
CA GLY A 130 3.56 28.11 21.86
C GLY A 130 2.47 28.28 20.79
N GLU A 131 2.80 28.17 19.50
CA GLU A 131 1.86 28.32 18.40
C GLU A 131 1.51 26.97 17.77
N PHE A 132 0.21 26.66 17.72
CA PHE A 132 -0.30 25.48 17.03
C PHE A 132 -0.43 25.78 15.54
N ALA A 133 0.17 24.92 14.71
CA ALA A 133 0.09 25.03 13.25
C ALA A 133 -0.11 23.68 12.58
N ILE A 134 -0.59 23.73 11.34
CA ILE A 134 -0.53 22.64 10.38
C ILE A 134 0.65 22.88 9.44
N TYR A 135 1.45 21.84 9.22
CA TYR A 135 2.59 21.82 8.32
C TYR A 135 2.20 21.02 7.07
N PRO A 136 2.04 21.69 5.91
CA PRO A 136 1.41 21.11 4.73
C PRO A 136 2.41 20.31 3.88
N ASN A 137 2.82 19.15 4.39
CA ASN A 137 3.73 18.21 3.72
C ASN A 137 3.30 17.90 2.28
N HIS A 138 2.00 17.66 2.07
CA HIS A 138 1.45 17.31 0.76
C HIS A 138 1.72 18.38 -0.30
N SER A 139 1.50 19.65 0.06
CA SER A 139 1.69 20.81 -0.81
C SER A 139 3.18 21.03 -1.11
N ARG A 140 4.04 20.95 -0.09
CA ARG A 140 5.48 21.18 -0.25
C ARG A 140 6.14 20.10 -1.11
N ILE A 141 5.76 18.83 -0.96
CA ILE A 141 6.25 17.73 -1.81
C ILE A 141 5.74 17.90 -3.23
N THR A 142 4.46 18.24 -3.41
CA THR A 142 3.88 18.47 -4.75
C THR A 142 4.70 19.50 -5.51
N MET A 143 4.96 20.67 -4.93
CA MET A 143 5.80 21.70 -5.56
C MET A 143 7.23 21.19 -5.87
N ALA A 144 7.81 20.38 -4.99
CA ALA A 144 9.14 19.80 -5.19
C ALA A 144 9.19 18.84 -6.38
N MET A 145 8.17 18.00 -6.55
CA MET A 145 8.05 17.05 -7.64
C MET A 145 7.81 17.77 -8.97
N LEU A 146 6.98 18.81 -8.99
CA LEU A 146 6.72 19.63 -10.19
C LEU A 146 8.02 20.24 -10.75
N LYS A 147 8.86 20.81 -9.88
CA LYS A 147 10.16 21.38 -10.25
C LYS A 147 11.10 20.36 -10.91
N ARG A 148 10.89 19.06 -10.64
CA ARG A 148 11.68 17.93 -11.13
C ARG A 148 11.08 17.25 -12.38
N GLY A 149 10.13 17.90 -13.04
CA GLY A 149 9.56 17.41 -14.30
C GLY A 149 8.47 16.34 -14.14
N PHE A 150 7.96 16.17 -12.93
CA PHE A 150 6.80 15.33 -12.67
C PHE A 150 5.50 16.11 -12.86
N THR A 151 4.52 15.48 -13.50
CA THR A 151 3.16 16.02 -13.64
C THR A 151 2.31 15.47 -12.50
N PRO A 152 1.64 16.33 -11.69
CA PRO A 152 0.70 15.87 -10.68
C PRO A 152 -0.55 15.28 -11.35
N LEU A 153 -1.10 14.24 -10.74
CA LEU A 153 -2.36 13.60 -11.10
C LEU A 153 -3.35 13.77 -9.94
N PRO A 154 -4.65 13.49 -10.13
CA PRO A 154 -5.59 13.45 -9.01
C PRO A 154 -5.05 12.55 -7.89
N GLU A 155 -4.88 13.13 -6.70
CA GLU A 155 -4.42 12.44 -5.51
C GLU A 155 -5.55 11.63 -4.86
N ILE A 156 -5.19 10.74 -3.94
CA ILE A 156 -6.16 9.95 -3.19
C ILE A 156 -6.12 10.37 -1.72
N LEU A 157 -7.29 10.69 -1.16
CA LEU A 157 -7.49 10.91 0.26
C LEU A 157 -7.75 9.57 0.93
N TRP A 158 -6.73 9.04 1.61
CA TRP A 158 -6.86 7.84 2.42
C TRP A 158 -7.38 8.20 3.80
N ARG A 159 -8.70 8.06 3.99
CA ARG A 159 -9.35 8.31 5.27
C ARG A 159 -9.18 7.11 6.19
N LYS A 160 -8.40 7.28 7.25
CA LYS A 160 -8.25 6.27 8.29
C LYS A 160 -9.55 6.26 9.10
N VAL A 161 -10.27 5.13 9.12
CA VAL A 161 -11.51 5.00 9.90
C VAL A 161 -11.16 5.13 11.39
N SER A 162 -11.34 6.34 11.93
CA SER A 162 -11.13 6.63 13.35
C SER A 162 -12.36 6.28 14.16
N THR A 163 -12.18 5.51 15.23
CA THR A 163 -13.22 5.21 16.22
C THR A 163 -13.33 6.30 17.30
N ALA A 164 -12.51 7.36 17.23
CA ALA A 164 -12.56 8.45 18.18
C ALA A 164 -13.88 9.25 18.04
N PRO A 165 -14.59 9.51 19.15
CA PRO A 165 -15.88 10.21 19.11
C PRO A 165 -15.74 11.70 18.78
N ASN A 166 -14.59 12.30 19.05
CA ASN A 166 -14.35 13.74 18.87
C ASN A 166 -13.82 14.02 17.46
N LYS A 167 -14.44 14.99 16.77
CA LYS A 167 -14.07 15.47 15.44
C LYS A 167 -13.50 16.89 15.47
N PHE A 168 -12.84 17.25 16.57
CA PHE A 168 -12.19 18.53 16.74
C PHE A 168 -10.86 18.42 17.49
N MET A 169 -9.98 19.39 17.28
CA MET A 169 -8.75 19.62 18.04
C MET A 169 -8.87 20.95 18.79
N GLY A 170 -8.49 21.01 20.08
CA GLY A 170 -8.61 22.22 20.90
C GLY A 170 -9.55 22.05 22.10
N SER A 171 -9.79 23.14 22.84
CA SER A 171 -10.55 23.12 24.10
C SER A 171 -11.96 23.71 23.94
N GLY A 172 -12.97 22.96 24.40
CA GLY A 172 -14.32 23.47 24.62
C GLY A 172 -15.28 23.31 23.43
N MET A 173 -16.55 23.69 23.68
CA MET A 173 -17.65 23.60 22.72
C MET A 173 -18.02 24.98 22.14
N LEU A 174 -17.25 26.01 22.49
CA LEU A 174 -17.48 27.39 22.06
C LEU A 174 -16.80 27.66 20.71
N PRO A 175 -17.40 28.49 19.85
CA PRO A 175 -16.81 28.82 18.54
C PRO A 175 -15.44 29.52 18.69
N ALA A 176 -14.61 29.42 17.65
CA ALA A 176 -13.26 29.99 17.56
C ALA A 176 -12.19 29.41 18.53
N GLY A 177 -12.48 28.28 19.20
CA GLY A 177 -11.50 27.55 20.05
C GLY A 177 -11.18 26.11 19.62
N ALA A 178 -11.76 25.66 18.50
CA ALA A 178 -11.66 24.30 18.00
C ALA A 178 -11.35 24.27 16.50
N TYR A 179 -10.47 23.36 16.10
CA TYR A 179 -10.05 23.11 14.72
C TYR A 179 -10.57 21.77 14.23
N VAL A 180 -10.68 21.60 12.92
CA VAL A 180 -11.04 20.31 12.31
C VAL A 180 -9.96 19.26 12.60
N THR A 181 -10.37 18.05 12.92
CA THR A 181 -9.43 16.92 13.05
C THR A 181 -8.96 16.48 11.66
N GLN A 182 -7.66 16.23 11.51
CA GLN A 182 -7.12 15.56 10.33
C GLN A 182 -7.47 14.07 10.38
N GLU A 183 -8.26 13.59 9.41
CA GLU A 183 -8.74 12.21 9.37
C GLU A 183 -8.22 11.41 8.16
N HIS A 184 -7.39 12.04 7.35
CA HIS A 184 -6.87 11.46 6.12
C HIS A 184 -5.37 11.68 5.99
N GLU A 185 -4.77 10.77 5.23
CA GLU A 185 -3.47 10.97 4.60
C GLU A 185 -3.66 11.15 3.10
N TYR A 186 -2.68 11.77 2.47
CA TYR A 186 -2.61 11.95 1.03
C TYR A 186 -1.79 10.82 0.43
N ILE A 187 -2.29 10.23 -0.65
CA ILE A 187 -1.46 9.48 -1.59
C ILE A 187 -1.28 10.37 -2.81
N LEU A 188 -0.15 11.07 -2.82
CA LEU A 188 0.23 11.96 -3.92
C LEU A 188 0.60 11.12 -5.13
N LEU A 189 0.06 11.48 -6.30
CA LEU A 189 0.26 10.75 -7.54
C LEU A 189 0.92 11.64 -8.59
N PHE A 190 2.01 11.15 -9.15
CA PHE A 190 2.75 11.86 -10.19
C PHE A 190 3.10 10.94 -11.36
N ARG A 191 3.31 11.55 -12.54
CA ARG A 191 3.85 10.87 -13.73
C ARG A 191 5.05 11.63 -14.28
N LYS A 192 6.15 10.94 -14.62
CA LYS A 192 7.30 11.57 -15.30
C LYS A 192 7.02 11.76 -16.78
N GLY A 193 6.90 13.00 -17.24
CA GLY A 193 6.67 13.31 -18.66
C GLY A 193 5.33 12.80 -19.22
N GLY A 194 5.35 12.25 -20.45
CA GLY A 194 4.16 11.83 -21.19
C GLY A 194 3.60 10.45 -20.78
N LYS A 195 2.50 10.00 -21.41
CA LYS A 195 1.92 8.66 -21.18
C LYS A 195 2.88 7.57 -21.69
N ARG A 196 3.05 6.48 -20.92
CA ARG A 196 3.71 5.25 -21.40
C ARG A 196 2.88 4.62 -22.52
N VAL A 197 3.53 4.20 -23.59
CA VAL A 197 2.86 3.66 -24.80
C VAL A 197 3.20 2.18 -24.97
N PHE A 198 2.18 1.34 -25.03
CA PHE A 198 2.29 -0.11 -25.17
C PHE A 198 1.88 -0.53 -26.59
N LYS A 199 2.76 -0.34 -27.58
CA LYS A 199 2.40 -0.52 -29.00
C LYS A 199 2.27 -1.99 -29.39
N ASN A 200 3.34 -2.78 -29.21
CA ASN A 200 3.48 -4.17 -29.66
C ASN A 200 4.42 -4.95 -28.72
N GLY A 201 4.44 -6.28 -28.84
CA GLY A 201 5.41 -7.14 -28.16
C GLY A 201 5.03 -7.52 -26.72
N PRO A 202 5.99 -8.11 -25.97
CA PRO A 202 5.75 -8.67 -24.64
C PRO A 202 5.14 -7.67 -23.65
N GLU A 203 5.57 -6.41 -23.67
CA GLU A 203 5.08 -5.35 -22.77
C GLU A 203 3.57 -5.10 -22.92
N LYS A 204 3.04 -5.17 -24.15
CA LYS A 204 1.60 -5.04 -24.41
C LYS A 204 0.81 -6.22 -23.86
N GLU A 205 1.33 -7.43 -24.02
CA GLU A 205 0.67 -8.63 -23.52
C GLU A 205 0.72 -8.70 -21.99
N LEU A 206 1.85 -8.33 -21.37
CA LEU A 206 1.96 -8.19 -19.92
C LEU A 206 0.98 -7.13 -19.37
N ARG A 207 0.81 -6.01 -20.07
CA ARG A 207 -0.20 -5.01 -19.70
C ARG A 207 -1.62 -5.54 -19.78
N LYS A 208 -1.97 -6.32 -20.81
CA LYS A 208 -3.30 -6.96 -20.91
C LYS A 208 -3.50 -7.99 -19.81
N ALA A 209 -2.49 -8.83 -19.55
CA ALA A 209 -2.50 -9.80 -18.45
C ALA A 209 -2.67 -9.09 -17.09
N SER A 210 -2.19 -7.86 -16.96
CA SER A 210 -2.31 -7.02 -15.76
C SER A 210 -3.65 -6.29 -15.62
N ALA A 211 -4.64 -6.59 -16.47
CA ALA A 211 -5.97 -6.00 -16.32
C ALA A 211 -6.58 -6.29 -14.93
N MET A 212 -7.50 -5.42 -14.52
CA MET A 212 -8.26 -5.53 -13.29
C MET A 212 -9.71 -5.85 -13.60
N PHE A 213 -10.40 -6.48 -12.66
CA PHE A 213 -11.84 -6.61 -12.75
C PHE A 213 -12.51 -5.22 -12.75
N TRP A 214 -13.62 -5.09 -13.46
CA TRP A 214 -14.28 -3.80 -13.66
C TRP A 214 -14.70 -3.13 -12.34
N GLU A 215 -15.29 -3.88 -11.41
CA GLU A 215 -15.75 -3.39 -10.11
C GLU A 215 -14.58 -3.00 -9.20
N GLU A 216 -13.51 -3.79 -9.24
CA GLU A 216 -12.28 -3.52 -8.51
C GLU A 216 -11.66 -2.20 -8.99
N ARG A 217 -11.55 -2.04 -10.32
CA ARG A 217 -11.04 -0.81 -10.92
C ARG A 217 -11.89 0.40 -10.53
N ASN A 218 -13.21 0.33 -10.60
CA ASN A 218 -14.06 1.48 -10.26
C ASN A 218 -13.98 1.84 -8.77
N ARG A 219 -13.82 0.84 -7.89
CA ARG A 219 -13.60 1.08 -6.47
C ARG A 219 -12.26 1.76 -6.22
N TRP A 220 -11.18 1.28 -6.84
CA TRP A 220 -9.82 1.75 -6.55
C TRP A 220 -9.48 3.10 -7.19
N TYR A 221 -10.10 3.44 -8.33
CA TYR A 221 -9.89 4.74 -8.99
C TYR A 221 -10.79 5.87 -8.43
N SER A 222 -11.35 5.67 -7.23
CA SER A 222 -11.91 6.75 -6.42
C SER A 222 -10.78 7.58 -5.80
N ASP A 223 -10.96 8.90 -5.76
CA ASP A 223 -10.07 9.84 -5.05
C ASP A 223 -10.24 9.79 -3.53
N THR A 224 -11.17 8.98 -3.03
CA THR A 224 -11.43 8.79 -1.60
C THR A 224 -11.40 7.30 -1.25
N TRP A 225 -10.45 6.93 -0.39
CA TRP A 225 -10.29 5.56 0.09
C TRP A 225 -10.63 5.51 1.59
N SER A 226 -11.74 4.89 1.93
CA SER A 226 -12.17 4.66 3.33
C SER A 226 -12.32 3.17 3.68
N ASP A 227 -12.16 2.30 2.70
CA ASP A 227 -12.27 0.85 2.82
C ASP A 227 -10.92 0.17 3.12
N VAL A 228 -9.83 0.95 3.11
CA VAL A 228 -8.51 0.52 3.54
C VAL A 228 -8.33 0.85 5.02
N SER A 229 -8.46 -0.15 5.88
CA SER A 229 -8.24 0.02 7.32
C SER A 229 -6.74 0.12 7.65
N GLY A 230 -6.41 0.92 8.67
CA GLY A 230 -5.07 0.89 9.26
C GLY A 230 -4.82 -0.47 9.92
N VAL A 231 -3.64 -1.06 9.69
CA VAL A 231 -3.26 -2.34 10.30
C VAL A 231 -2.49 -2.08 11.59
N ARG A 232 -2.88 -2.74 12.69
CA ARG A 232 -2.00 -2.87 13.86
C ARG A 232 -0.93 -3.90 13.52
N GLN A 233 0.34 -3.48 13.53
CA GLN A 233 1.44 -4.36 13.17
C GLN A 233 1.79 -5.31 14.33
N GLU A 234 1.86 -6.61 14.05
CA GLU A 234 2.42 -7.62 14.94
C GLU A 234 3.95 -7.71 14.78
N ILE A 235 4.65 -6.60 15.03
CA ILE A 235 6.12 -6.63 15.14
C ILE A 235 6.46 -7.10 16.54
N GLY A 236 7.01 -8.31 16.69
CA GLY A 236 7.38 -8.88 18.00
C GLY A 236 8.40 -8.04 18.79
N ASP A 237 9.25 -7.29 18.07
CA ASP A 237 10.20 -6.36 18.66
C ASP A 237 9.57 -4.97 18.90
N LYS A 238 9.49 -4.58 20.17
CA LYS A 238 8.90 -3.30 20.61
C LYS A 238 9.67 -2.09 20.07
N ALA A 239 10.99 -2.17 19.92
CA ALA A 239 11.83 -1.07 19.43
C ALA A 239 11.71 -0.88 17.91
N LEU A 240 11.56 -1.96 17.14
CA LEU A 240 11.23 -1.88 15.71
C LEU A 240 9.80 -1.37 15.50
N ARG A 241 8.85 -1.77 16.35
CA ARG A 241 7.48 -1.27 16.29
C ARG A 241 7.37 0.23 16.53
N GLN A 242 8.13 0.77 17.47
CA GLN A 242 8.16 2.20 17.78
C GLN A 242 8.74 3.05 16.64
N ARG A 243 9.60 2.45 15.81
CA ARG A 243 10.27 3.10 14.67
C ARG A 243 9.63 2.74 13.32
N SER A 244 8.56 1.94 13.33
CA SER A 244 7.84 1.52 12.13
C SER A 244 6.52 2.28 11.98
N ALA A 245 6.40 3.05 10.90
CA ALA A 245 5.15 3.68 10.47
C ALA A 245 4.61 3.03 9.18
N ALA A 246 4.86 1.74 8.97
CA ALA A 246 4.52 1.11 7.69
C ALA A 246 3.00 1.06 7.44
N TYR A 247 2.59 1.42 6.23
CA TYR A 247 1.21 1.35 5.77
C TYR A 247 0.67 -0.10 5.68
N PRO A 248 -0.67 -0.29 5.66
CA PRO A 248 -1.29 -1.58 5.40
C PRO A 248 -0.92 -2.09 4.01
N LEU A 249 -0.79 -3.42 3.85
CA LEU A 249 -0.44 -4.09 2.59
C LEU A 249 -1.37 -3.74 1.42
N GLU A 250 -2.66 -3.51 1.70
CA GLU A 250 -3.67 -3.17 0.71
C GLU A 250 -3.32 -1.87 -0.06
N LEU A 251 -2.67 -0.90 0.61
CA LEU A 251 -2.30 0.38 0.00
C LEU A 251 -1.30 0.20 -1.16
N PRO A 252 -0.09 -0.37 -0.96
CA PRO A 252 0.84 -0.60 -2.06
C PRO A 252 0.31 -1.66 -3.03
N LEU A 253 -0.48 -2.64 -2.59
CA LEU A 253 -1.08 -3.63 -3.48
C LEU A 253 -1.97 -2.96 -4.55
N ARG A 254 -2.89 -2.08 -4.12
CA ARG A 254 -3.74 -1.31 -5.05
C ARG A 254 -2.90 -0.47 -6.00
N LEU A 255 -1.96 0.32 -5.47
CA LEU A 255 -1.14 1.23 -6.28
C LEU A 255 -0.29 0.48 -7.31
N ILE A 256 0.29 -0.66 -6.94
CA ILE A 256 1.04 -1.52 -7.86
C ILE A 256 0.14 -2.06 -8.97
N LEU A 257 -1.05 -2.56 -8.65
CA LEU A 257 -1.99 -3.08 -9.64
C LEU A 257 -2.58 -1.97 -10.53
N MET A 258 -2.73 -0.75 -10.02
CA MET A 258 -3.26 0.40 -10.76
C MET A 258 -2.23 1.00 -11.73
N TYR A 259 -0.97 1.12 -11.31
CA TYR A 259 0.03 1.94 -12.00
C TYR A 259 1.23 1.18 -12.56
N SER A 260 1.22 -0.16 -12.51
CA SER A 260 2.27 -1.00 -13.11
C SER A 260 1.70 -2.24 -13.84
N ALA A 261 2.42 -2.71 -14.84
CA ALA A 261 2.22 -4.02 -15.45
C ALA A 261 3.06 -5.10 -14.73
N MET A 262 2.70 -6.36 -14.89
CA MET A 262 3.56 -7.48 -14.48
C MET A 262 4.94 -7.36 -15.13
N GLY A 263 5.99 -7.69 -14.38
CA GLY A 263 7.38 -7.51 -14.83
C GLY A 263 7.89 -6.07 -14.82
N ASP A 264 7.09 -5.09 -14.39
CA ASP A 264 7.59 -3.74 -14.11
C ASP A 264 8.39 -3.71 -12.79
N THR A 265 9.26 -2.72 -12.64
CA THR A 265 10.07 -2.50 -11.43
C THR A 265 9.42 -1.48 -10.49
N VAL A 266 9.17 -1.90 -9.24
CA VAL A 266 8.62 -1.06 -8.16
C VAL A 266 9.73 -0.64 -7.20
N LEU A 267 9.93 0.66 -7.02
CA LEU A 267 10.90 1.21 -6.07
C LEU A 267 10.22 1.69 -4.78
N ASP A 268 10.84 1.43 -3.65
CA ASP A 268 10.52 2.03 -2.35
C ASP A 268 11.80 2.59 -1.69
N PRO A 269 12.02 3.93 -1.70
CA PRO A 269 13.19 4.54 -1.06
C PRO A 269 13.14 4.57 0.47
N PHE A 270 12.00 4.24 1.09
CA PHE A 270 11.78 4.29 2.54
C PHE A 270 11.10 3.00 2.99
N SER A 271 11.74 1.88 2.69
CA SER A 271 11.06 0.58 2.64
C SER A 271 10.63 0.04 4.00
N GLY A 272 11.28 0.47 5.10
CA GLY A 272 10.90 0.13 6.46
C GLY A 272 10.76 -1.37 6.65
N THR A 273 9.53 -1.82 6.89
CA THR A 273 9.26 -3.25 7.08
C THR A 273 9.18 -4.08 5.80
N GLY A 274 9.34 -3.49 4.61
CA GLY A 274 9.31 -4.20 3.32
C GLY A 274 7.91 -4.52 2.79
N THR A 275 6.89 -3.75 3.18
CA THR A 275 5.49 -3.98 2.72
C THR A 275 5.35 -3.82 1.21
N THR A 276 6.03 -2.85 0.59
CA THR A 276 6.01 -2.63 -0.86
C THR A 276 6.63 -3.77 -1.64
N MET A 277 7.82 -4.24 -1.20
CA MET A 277 8.47 -5.43 -1.75
C MET A 277 7.52 -6.63 -1.70
N GLN A 278 6.84 -6.84 -0.57
CA GLN A 278 5.92 -7.95 -0.43
C GLN A 278 4.73 -7.87 -1.40
N ALA A 279 4.17 -6.68 -1.61
CA ALA A 279 3.09 -6.49 -2.58
C ALA A 279 3.56 -6.68 -4.03
N ALA A 280 4.75 -6.18 -4.37
CA ALA A 280 5.36 -6.36 -5.70
C ALA A 280 5.64 -7.85 -5.99
N LEU A 281 6.25 -8.55 -5.03
CA LEU A 281 6.49 -9.99 -5.10
C LEU A 281 5.17 -10.74 -5.28
N ALA A 282 4.18 -10.47 -4.43
CA ALA A 282 2.90 -11.19 -4.49
C ALA A 282 2.14 -11.01 -5.82
N THR A 283 2.48 -9.99 -6.61
CA THR A 283 1.82 -9.66 -7.87
C THR A 283 2.73 -9.79 -9.10
N GLY A 284 3.90 -10.42 -8.98
CA GLY A 284 4.78 -10.68 -10.13
C GLY A 284 5.42 -9.42 -10.74
N ARG A 285 5.75 -8.44 -9.90
CA ARG A 285 6.58 -7.27 -10.25
C ARG A 285 7.97 -7.43 -9.66
N HIS A 286 8.99 -6.78 -10.23
CA HIS A 286 10.28 -6.63 -9.58
C HIS A 286 10.18 -5.58 -8.46
N SER A 287 11.10 -5.61 -7.50
CA SER A 287 11.22 -4.51 -6.54
C SER A 287 12.66 -4.14 -6.19
N VAL A 288 12.86 -2.86 -5.96
CA VAL A 288 14.07 -2.30 -5.37
C VAL A 288 13.66 -1.56 -4.10
N SER A 289 14.36 -1.79 -2.99
CA SER A 289 14.03 -1.24 -1.69
C SER A 289 15.28 -0.65 -1.04
N TYR A 290 15.17 0.55 -0.50
CA TYR A 290 16.21 1.18 0.32
C TYR A 290 15.71 1.27 1.76
N GLU A 291 16.57 0.90 2.71
CA GLU A 291 16.33 1.01 4.14
C GLU A 291 17.64 1.34 4.86
N ILE A 292 17.66 2.38 5.69
CA ILE A 292 18.88 2.81 6.35
C ILE A 292 19.18 1.98 7.61
N ASP A 293 18.16 1.44 8.28
CA ASP A 293 18.33 0.62 9.48
C ASP A 293 18.38 -0.88 9.13
N SER A 294 19.59 -1.45 9.23
CA SER A 294 19.84 -2.87 9.01
C SER A 294 18.96 -3.81 9.86
N GLY A 295 18.43 -3.34 10.98
CA GLY A 295 17.53 -4.07 11.87
C GLY A 295 16.21 -4.50 11.21
N PHE A 296 15.82 -3.90 10.08
CA PHE A 296 14.64 -4.33 9.32
C PHE A 296 14.92 -5.52 8.38
N SER A 297 16.19 -5.82 8.04
CA SER A 297 16.54 -6.88 7.07
C SER A 297 15.89 -8.26 7.37
N PRO A 298 15.83 -8.74 8.63
CA PRO A 298 15.17 -10.01 8.93
C PRO A 298 13.68 -10.05 8.56
N LEU A 299 12.99 -8.91 8.54
CA LEU A 299 11.59 -8.82 8.13
C LEU A 299 11.43 -9.02 6.62
N PHE A 300 12.42 -8.63 5.81
CA PHE A 300 12.43 -8.90 4.37
C PHE A 300 12.51 -10.41 4.10
N ASP A 301 13.42 -11.12 4.78
CA ASP A 301 13.52 -12.57 4.70
C ASP A 301 12.20 -13.25 5.13
N GLN A 302 11.57 -12.78 6.22
CA GLN A 302 10.28 -13.30 6.68
C GLN A 302 9.18 -13.09 5.63
N ARG A 303 9.08 -11.88 5.07
CA ARG A 303 8.06 -11.55 4.05
C ARG A 303 8.27 -12.33 2.77
N ALA A 304 9.52 -12.48 2.32
CA ALA A 304 9.87 -13.28 1.15
C ALA A 304 9.45 -14.76 1.32
N LYS A 305 9.73 -15.35 2.49
CA LYS A 305 9.30 -16.72 2.84
C LYS A 305 7.78 -16.87 2.85
N GLY A 306 7.06 -15.88 3.37
CA GLY A 306 5.59 -15.89 3.43
C GLY A 306 4.90 -15.54 2.10
N ALA A 307 5.65 -15.05 1.11
CA ALA A 307 5.08 -14.47 -0.09
C ALA A 307 4.27 -15.45 -0.97
N PRO A 308 4.67 -16.74 -1.13
CA PRO A 308 3.84 -17.72 -1.84
C PRO A 308 2.44 -17.92 -1.25
N ALA A 309 2.32 -17.94 0.07
CA ALA A 309 1.03 -18.10 0.76
C ALA A 309 0.18 -16.84 0.59
N LEU A 310 0.79 -15.67 0.82
CA LEU A 310 0.12 -14.37 0.66
C LEU A 310 -0.35 -14.12 -0.78
N SER A 311 0.49 -14.45 -1.77
CA SER A 311 0.16 -14.27 -3.19
C SER A 311 -1.06 -15.10 -3.60
N ARG A 312 -1.16 -16.35 -3.13
CA ARG A 312 -2.37 -17.18 -3.30
C ARG A 312 -3.60 -16.58 -2.62
N LEU A 313 -3.44 -16.07 -1.40
CA LEU A 313 -4.54 -15.42 -0.68
C LEU A 313 -5.07 -14.20 -1.44
N ILE A 314 -4.17 -13.34 -1.94
CA ILE A 314 -4.54 -12.15 -2.72
C ILE A 314 -5.26 -12.56 -4.01
N ALA A 315 -4.68 -13.48 -4.80
CA ALA A 315 -5.28 -13.94 -6.05
C ALA A 315 -6.66 -14.59 -5.81
N HIS A 316 -6.77 -15.45 -4.79
CA HIS A 316 -8.02 -16.09 -4.44
C HIS A 316 -9.08 -15.09 -3.97
N SER A 317 -8.72 -14.13 -3.10
CA SER A 317 -9.66 -13.11 -2.63
C SER A 317 -10.21 -12.27 -3.79
N ARG A 318 -9.34 -11.83 -4.71
CA ARG A 318 -9.78 -11.09 -5.91
C ARG A 318 -10.71 -11.91 -6.78
N TYR A 319 -10.42 -13.20 -6.97
CA TYR A 319 -11.28 -14.12 -7.71
C TYR A 319 -12.66 -14.29 -7.04
N GLU A 320 -12.70 -14.58 -5.74
CA GLU A 320 -13.95 -14.79 -4.98
C GLU A 320 -14.80 -13.51 -4.89
N ASP A 321 -14.17 -12.34 -4.74
CA ASP A 321 -14.86 -11.05 -4.77
C ASP A 321 -15.52 -10.82 -6.13
N HIS A 322 -14.83 -11.18 -7.23
CA HIS A 322 -15.42 -11.09 -8.57
C HIS A 322 -16.59 -12.08 -8.76
N VAL A 323 -16.44 -13.33 -8.30
CA VAL A 323 -17.53 -14.33 -8.31
C VAL A 323 -18.76 -13.78 -7.59
N ARG A 324 -18.58 -13.16 -6.42
CA ARG A 324 -19.65 -12.54 -5.65
C ARG A 324 -20.30 -11.38 -6.39
N PHE A 325 -19.48 -10.48 -6.96
CA PHE A 325 -19.96 -9.37 -7.77
C PHE A 325 -20.81 -9.85 -8.96
N VAL A 326 -20.36 -10.87 -9.70
CA VAL A 326 -21.09 -11.45 -10.83
C VAL A 326 -22.46 -11.98 -10.36
N LYS A 327 -22.49 -12.72 -9.25
CA LYS A 327 -23.74 -13.24 -8.67
C LYS A 327 -24.72 -12.12 -8.32
N GLU A 328 -24.26 -11.10 -7.60
CA GLU A 328 -25.07 -9.95 -7.20
C GLU A 328 -25.57 -9.16 -8.40
N ARG A 329 -24.72 -8.99 -9.42
CA ARG A 329 -25.05 -8.27 -10.65
C ARG A 329 -26.13 -8.99 -11.46
N LEU A 330 -26.02 -10.31 -11.61
CA LEU A 330 -27.02 -11.11 -12.31
C LEU A 330 -28.34 -11.18 -11.53
N ALA A 331 -28.29 -11.30 -10.20
CA ALA A 331 -29.47 -11.24 -9.34
C ALA A 331 -30.21 -9.88 -9.45
N ALA A 332 -29.47 -8.79 -9.69
CA ALA A 332 -30.03 -7.47 -9.98
C ALA A 332 -30.54 -7.30 -11.43
N GLY A 333 -30.63 -8.37 -12.23
CA GLY A 333 -31.13 -8.33 -13.60
C GLY A 333 -30.20 -7.66 -14.61
N LYS A 334 -28.94 -7.38 -14.25
CA LYS A 334 -27.96 -6.76 -15.16
C LYS A 334 -27.25 -7.82 -16.00
N THR A 335 -27.03 -7.54 -17.27
CA THR A 335 -26.36 -8.46 -18.20
C THR A 335 -24.83 -8.35 -18.15
N ILE A 336 -24.14 -9.45 -18.47
CA ILE A 336 -22.69 -9.55 -18.61
C ILE A 336 -22.40 -10.25 -19.94
N LYS A 337 -21.59 -9.62 -20.81
CA LYS A 337 -21.45 -10.01 -22.23
C LYS A 337 -20.14 -10.72 -22.57
N HIS A 338 -19.21 -10.78 -21.63
CA HIS A 338 -17.90 -11.38 -21.85
C HIS A 338 -17.64 -12.51 -20.87
N THR A 339 -16.70 -13.37 -21.22
CA THR A 339 -16.30 -14.54 -20.44
C THR A 339 -14.79 -14.60 -20.39
N HIS A 340 -14.24 -14.79 -19.19
CA HIS A 340 -12.83 -15.01 -18.96
C HIS A 340 -12.37 -16.27 -19.68
N GLY A 341 -11.33 -16.17 -20.50
CA GLY A 341 -10.91 -17.26 -21.38
C GLY A 341 -10.47 -18.51 -20.62
N ALA A 342 -9.73 -18.34 -19.52
CA ALA A 342 -9.16 -19.45 -18.75
C ALA A 342 -10.04 -19.95 -17.60
N TRP A 343 -11.06 -19.20 -17.18
CA TRP A 343 -11.90 -19.62 -16.04
C TRP A 343 -13.34 -19.92 -16.45
N GLY A 344 -13.75 -19.53 -17.66
CA GLY A 344 -15.15 -19.63 -18.08
C GLY A 344 -16.10 -18.72 -17.27
N LEU A 345 -15.56 -17.82 -16.45
CA LEU A 345 -16.30 -16.94 -15.56
C LEU A 345 -16.79 -15.68 -16.32
N PRO A 346 -18.04 -15.21 -16.13
CA PRO A 346 -18.50 -13.96 -16.74
C PRO A 346 -17.67 -12.76 -16.29
N VAL A 347 -17.31 -11.86 -17.22
CA VAL A 347 -16.54 -10.62 -16.95
C VAL A 347 -17.19 -9.43 -17.66
N VAL A 348 -17.04 -8.21 -17.12
CA VAL A 348 -17.83 -7.05 -17.54
C VAL A 348 -17.38 -6.47 -18.88
N THR A 349 -16.09 -6.54 -19.19
CA THR A 349 -15.45 -5.91 -20.35
C THR A 349 -14.62 -6.92 -21.14
N ALA A 350 -14.38 -6.62 -22.42
CA ALA A 350 -13.53 -7.45 -23.27
C ALA A 350 -12.05 -7.46 -22.81
N GLN A 351 -11.61 -6.44 -22.09
CA GLN A 351 -10.23 -6.31 -21.58
C GLN A 351 -9.93 -7.30 -20.46
N GLU A 352 -10.97 -7.79 -19.77
CA GLU A 352 -10.84 -8.76 -18.69
C GLU A 352 -10.66 -10.19 -19.19
N LYS A 353 -10.94 -10.48 -20.47
CA LYS A 353 -10.97 -11.84 -21.02
C LYS A 353 -9.62 -12.57 -20.95
N GLU A 354 -8.54 -11.81 -21.00
CA GLU A 354 -7.15 -12.30 -21.04
C GLU A 354 -6.35 -11.85 -19.81
N MET A 355 -7.02 -11.32 -18.78
CA MET A 355 -6.32 -10.98 -17.54
C MET A 355 -5.73 -12.24 -16.89
N THR A 356 -4.74 -12.05 -16.04
CA THR A 356 -4.16 -13.13 -15.25
C THR A 356 -4.00 -12.65 -13.82
N LEU A 357 -4.45 -13.46 -12.87
CA LEU A 357 -3.99 -13.35 -11.49
C LEU A 357 -2.75 -14.21 -11.36
N THR A 358 -1.68 -13.68 -10.76
CA THR A 358 -0.41 -14.37 -10.58
C THR A 358 -0.30 -14.92 -9.17
N VAL A 359 0.31 -16.09 -9.05
CA VAL A 359 0.74 -16.66 -7.77
C VAL A 359 2.25 -16.88 -7.76
N ALA A 360 2.91 -16.43 -6.69
CA ALA A 360 4.29 -16.81 -6.42
C ALA A 360 4.34 -18.31 -6.04
N VAL A 361 5.03 -19.12 -6.84
CA VAL A 361 5.14 -20.57 -6.62
C VAL A 361 6.37 -20.93 -5.80
N SER A 362 7.47 -20.18 -5.97
CA SER A 362 8.71 -20.36 -5.24
C SER A 362 9.38 -19.00 -5.02
N VAL A 363 10.15 -18.89 -3.93
CA VAL A 363 11.00 -17.73 -3.65
C VAL A 363 12.32 -18.28 -3.11
N ALA A 364 13.42 -17.87 -3.72
CA ALA A 364 14.77 -18.23 -3.32
C ALA A 364 15.58 -16.96 -3.00
N LYS A 365 16.48 -17.05 -2.04
CA LYS A 365 17.44 -15.98 -1.76
C LYS A 365 18.47 -15.94 -2.89
N ASP A 366 18.79 -14.73 -3.36
CA ASP A 366 19.74 -14.49 -4.44
C ASP A 366 20.60 -13.27 -4.08
N GLY A 367 21.83 -13.52 -3.63
CA GLY A 367 22.71 -12.49 -3.08
C GLY A 367 22.08 -11.73 -1.91
N THR A 368 21.95 -10.40 -2.05
CA THR A 368 21.31 -9.50 -1.08
C THR A 368 19.79 -9.42 -1.24
N GLY A 369 19.20 -10.16 -2.19
CA GLY A 369 17.79 -10.11 -2.53
C GLY A 369 17.14 -11.48 -2.66
N PHE A 370 16.07 -11.52 -3.46
CA PHE A 370 15.27 -12.72 -3.71
C PHE A 370 14.89 -12.82 -5.18
N CYS A 371 14.80 -14.05 -5.68
CA CYS A 371 14.21 -14.38 -6.97
C CYS A 371 12.94 -15.20 -6.73
N ALA A 372 11.84 -14.82 -7.36
CA ALA A 372 10.56 -15.50 -7.25
C ALA A 372 10.10 -16.00 -8.62
N GLU A 373 9.54 -17.21 -8.66
CA GLU A 373 8.87 -17.74 -9.84
C GLU A 373 7.36 -17.62 -9.67
N HIS A 374 6.67 -17.30 -10.76
CA HIS A 374 5.24 -17.03 -10.80
C HIS A 374 4.54 -17.90 -11.82
N ALA A 375 3.33 -18.32 -11.46
CA ALA A 375 2.41 -19.02 -12.34
C ALA A 375 1.04 -18.31 -12.35
N PRO A 376 0.22 -18.53 -13.40
CA PRO A 376 -1.19 -18.14 -13.36
C PRO A 376 -1.94 -18.84 -12.23
N TYR A 377 -2.80 -18.10 -11.53
CA TYR A 377 -3.71 -18.62 -10.52
C TYR A 377 -4.72 -19.58 -11.13
N VAL A 378 -4.86 -20.76 -10.52
CA VAL A 378 -5.84 -21.78 -10.90
C VAL A 378 -6.91 -21.91 -9.80
N PRO A 379 -8.16 -21.48 -10.05
CA PRO A 379 -9.26 -21.64 -9.10
C PRO A 379 -9.40 -23.08 -8.62
N GLY A 380 -9.59 -23.25 -7.30
CA GLY A 380 -9.66 -24.56 -6.64
C GLY A 380 -8.30 -25.19 -6.32
N GLN A 381 -7.32 -25.16 -7.23
CA GLN A 381 -5.97 -25.70 -6.97
C GLN A 381 -5.16 -24.79 -6.05
N ASP A 382 -5.19 -23.48 -6.32
CA ASP A 382 -4.46 -22.46 -5.56
C ASP A 382 -5.31 -21.82 -4.46
N ALA A 383 -6.50 -22.36 -4.19
CA ALA A 383 -7.30 -21.91 -3.05
C ALA A 383 -6.49 -22.11 -1.75
N PRO A 384 -6.39 -21.09 -0.88
CA PRO A 384 -5.75 -21.25 0.41
C PRO A 384 -6.37 -22.42 1.16
N LYS A 385 -5.52 -23.31 1.71
CA LYS A 385 -6.02 -24.36 2.59
C LYS A 385 -6.74 -23.69 3.77
N PRO A 386 -7.89 -24.20 4.23
CA PRO A 386 -8.51 -23.70 5.44
C PRO A 386 -7.48 -23.82 6.56
N THR A 387 -7.07 -22.69 7.12
CA THR A 387 -6.31 -22.69 8.36
C THR A 387 -7.20 -23.35 9.41
N PRO A 388 -6.76 -24.41 10.11
CA PRO A 388 -7.50 -24.90 11.26
C PRO A 388 -7.73 -23.70 12.18
N LEU A 389 -8.98 -23.47 12.59
CA LEU A 389 -9.27 -22.55 13.67
C LEU A 389 -8.55 -23.10 14.90
N THR A 390 -7.33 -22.62 15.18
CA THR A 390 -6.74 -22.77 16.50
C THR A 390 -7.61 -21.94 17.41
N GLU A 391 -8.39 -22.60 18.27
CA GLU A 391 -9.01 -21.97 19.43
C GLU A 391 -7.90 -21.32 20.24
N THR A 392 -7.65 -20.03 20.00
CA THR A 392 -6.94 -19.20 20.95
C THR A 392 -7.96 -18.85 22.01
N ASP A 393 -7.83 -19.54 23.14
CA ASP A 393 -8.45 -19.21 24.42
C ASP A 393 -8.13 -17.75 24.77
N ASP A 394 -9.02 -16.84 24.39
CA ASP A 394 -9.05 -15.46 24.90
C ASP A 394 -10.52 -15.07 25.12
N ALA A 395 -11.13 -15.76 26.07
CA ALA A 395 -12.26 -15.20 26.80
C ALA A 395 -11.75 -13.95 27.56
N PRO A 396 -12.34 -12.75 27.36
CA PRO A 396 -11.90 -11.56 28.05
C PRO A 396 -12.09 -11.73 29.56
N LYS A 397 -10.97 -11.81 30.30
CA LYS A 397 -10.96 -11.68 31.76
C LYS A 397 -11.57 -10.33 32.11
N LYS A 398 -12.78 -10.35 32.68
CA LYS A 398 -13.41 -9.21 33.34
C LYS A 398 -12.50 -8.72 34.48
N THR A 399 -11.71 -7.70 34.24
CA THR A 399 -11.11 -6.92 35.33
C THR A 399 -12.19 -6.03 35.93
N LYS A 400 -12.52 -6.29 37.19
CA LYS A 400 -13.36 -5.42 38.03
C LYS A 400 -12.71 -4.03 38.08
N ALA A 401 -13.40 -3.04 37.53
CA ALA A 401 -13.11 -1.64 37.82
C ALA A 401 -13.54 -1.36 39.27
N SER A 402 -12.57 -0.98 40.11
CA SER A 402 -12.82 -0.44 41.43
C SER A 402 -13.51 0.92 41.31
N GLN A 403 -14.67 1.04 41.94
CA GLN A 403 -15.32 2.30 42.31
C GLN A 403 -14.52 2.99 43.41
N MET A 404 -14.17 4.27 43.23
CA MET A 404 -14.20 5.37 44.22
C MET A 404 -14.20 6.68 43.38
N ALA A 405 -15.27 7.49 43.30
CA ALA A 405 -15.72 8.47 44.32
C ALA A 405 -14.55 9.41 44.71
N LEU A 406 -14.55 10.73 44.49
CA LEU A 406 -15.61 11.74 44.69
C LEU A 406 -15.22 13.09 44.05
N PHE A 407 -16.24 13.93 43.87
CA PHE A 407 -16.17 15.38 43.77
C PHE A 407 -15.44 16.00 44.97
N THR A 408 -14.40 16.80 44.71
CA THR A 408 -14.18 18.19 45.17
C THR A 408 -12.95 18.74 44.47
#